data_AF-A0A534SER5-F1
#
_entry.id   AF-A0A534SER5-F1
#
_cell.length_a   1.000
_cell.length_b   1.000
_cell.length_c   1.000
_cell.angle_alpha   90.00
_cell.angle_beta   90.00
_cell.angle_gamma   90.00
#
_symmetry.space_group_name_H-M   'P 1'
#
loop_
_entity.id
_entity.type
_entity.pdbx_description
1 polymer ?
#
loop_
_entity_poly.entity_id
_entity_poly.type
_entity_poly.pdbx_seq_one_letter_code
_entity_poly.pdbx_strand_id
1 'polypeptide(L)'
;MSGAAVEIARMPIPIMNRVARGMSRGLFLLRTRATIAKRLLLCPVETNCILRRRLTLPMVVRVFSDYLCPWCYVAAARLHRLQEEYKERLTIQWHSFLLFREDAHKGWNGYVAAHWQKAQEAEPTLTFTPWRGAAYPTTTMPAHIAGKAMARQGLFDAFHLEAMRTFFSLSQNLEDPLVLRQIAESVGADLDCFDQDSADPELKTLVWREFMTGVERDRVTAIPTLFAGERRVLEGALSLDRYRQLFDTVLAEAERSV
;
A
#
# COMPACT_ATOMS: atom_id res chain seq x y z
N MET A 1 44.15 -24.67 -36.24
CA MET A 1 44.00 -23.26 -36.62
C MET A 1 43.17 -22.58 -35.54
N SER A 2 43.86 -22.05 -34.52
CA SER A 2 43.86 -20.61 -34.11
C SER A 2 42.49 -20.16 -33.55
N GLY A 3 42.28 -19.82 -32.28
CA GLY A 3 43.19 -19.34 -31.23
C GLY A 3 43.27 -17.81 -31.24
N ALA A 4 42.55 -17.14 -30.33
CA ALA A 4 42.77 -15.78 -29.77
C ALA A 4 41.60 -15.50 -28.79
N ALA A 5 41.72 -15.41 -27.46
CA ALA A 5 42.57 -14.58 -26.58
C ALA A 5 42.12 -13.10 -26.49
N VAL A 6 41.40 -12.81 -25.40
CA VAL A 6 41.46 -11.68 -24.45
C VAL A 6 42.03 -10.33 -24.94
N GLU A 7 41.27 -9.25 -24.71
CA GLU A 7 41.89 -7.96 -24.38
C GLU A 7 41.03 -7.14 -23.38
N ILE A 8 41.64 -6.87 -22.23
CA ILE A 8 41.17 -5.98 -21.15
C ILE A 8 42.00 -4.69 -21.28
N ALA A 9 41.37 -3.53 -21.45
CA ALA A 9 42.02 -2.23 -21.38
C ALA A 9 41.20 -1.30 -20.46
N ARG A 10 41.60 -1.14 -19.19
CA ARG A 10 42.51 -0.12 -18.64
C ARG A 10 42.03 1.33 -18.80
N MET A 11 41.55 1.88 -17.68
CA MET A 11 41.33 3.30 -17.42
C MET A 11 42.65 4.11 -17.47
N PRO A 12 42.59 5.42 -17.76
CA PRO A 12 43.61 6.36 -17.32
C PRO A 12 43.14 7.20 -16.12
N ILE A 13 44.01 7.27 -15.12
CA ILE A 13 44.05 8.24 -14.02
C ILE A 13 44.78 9.50 -14.53
N PRO A 14 44.42 10.70 -14.05
CA PRO A 14 45.44 11.73 -13.81
C PRO A 14 45.51 12.17 -12.34
N ILE A 15 46.74 12.52 -11.99
CA ILE A 15 47.32 12.74 -10.66
C ILE A 15 47.49 14.26 -10.41
N MET A 16 47.29 14.65 -9.14
CA MET A 16 47.82 15.82 -8.38
C MET A 16 47.59 17.27 -8.88
N ASN A 17 47.07 18.13 -8.00
CA ASN A 17 47.94 18.85 -7.06
C ASN A 17 47.21 19.54 -5.89
N ARG A 18 47.97 19.60 -4.78
CA ARG A 18 47.66 20.08 -3.43
C ARG A 18 48.01 21.59 -3.30
N VAL A 19 47.49 22.24 -2.24
CA VAL A 19 48.01 23.42 -1.45
C VAL A 19 46.85 24.40 -1.18
N ALA A 20 46.61 25.03 -0.02
CA ALA A 20 47.00 24.88 1.38
C ALA A 20 46.21 25.93 2.22
N ARG A 21 45.97 25.61 3.51
CA ARG A 21 45.91 26.49 4.70
C ARG A 21 44.91 27.66 4.79
N GLY A 22 44.24 27.71 5.96
CA GLY A 22 43.64 28.92 6.51
C GLY A 22 42.89 28.70 7.84
N MET A 23 43.60 28.43 8.93
CA MET A 23 43.08 28.56 10.30
C MET A 23 43.02 30.04 10.70
N SER A 24 42.00 30.46 11.44
CA SER A 24 42.15 31.50 12.48
C SER A 24 41.09 31.35 13.57
N ARG A 25 41.59 31.32 14.80
CA ARG A 25 40.89 31.34 16.09
C ARG A 25 40.61 32.79 16.50
N GLY A 26 39.56 33.01 17.27
CA GLY A 26 39.35 34.24 18.04
C GLY A 26 38.43 33.97 19.24
N LEU A 27 39.00 34.07 20.43
CA LEU A 27 38.43 33.82 21.77
C LEU A 27 38.21 35.18 22.48
N PHE A 28 37.53 35.15 23.64
CA PHE A 28 37.46 36.16 24.74
C PHE A 28 36.35 37.24 24.60
N LEU A 29 35.54 37.65 25.60
CA LEU A 29 35.51 37.66 27.09
C LEU A 29 34.02 37.58 27.54
N LEU A 30 33.57 36.79 28.53
CA LEU A 30 33.60 36.94 30.00
C LEU A 30 32.86 38.17 30.61
N ARG A 31 31.96 37.83 31.56
CA ARG A 31 31.26 38.63 32.61
C ARG A 31 29.93 39.26 32.14
N THR A 32 28.79 39.14 32.84
CA THR A 32 28.56 39.26 34.29
C THR A 32 27.37 38.44 34.80
N ARG A 33 27.44 38.07 36.09
CA ARG A 33 26.39 37.49 36.93
C ARG A 33 25.15 38.42 37.00
N ALA A 34 23.96 37.84 36.92
CA ALA A 34 22.76 38.39 37.54
C ALA A 34 21.99 37.25 38.21
N THR A 35 22.15 37.18 39.52
CA THR A 35 21.34 36.39 40.44
C THR A 35 19.99 37.09 40.57
N ILE A 36 18.88 36.44 40.21
CA ILE A 36 17.55 36.84 40.67
C ILE A 36 16.85 35.62 41.25
N ALA A 37 16.48 35.81 42.51
CA ALA A 37 15.87 34.85 43.40
C ALA A 37 14.48 34.40 42.93
N LYS A 38 14.28 33.09 43.00
CA LYS A 38 13.19 32.44 43.75
C LYS A 38 11.86 33.21 43.78
N ARG A 39 10.97 32.84 42.86
CA ARG A 39 9.53 32.81 43.18
C ARG A 39 8.98 31.45 42.77
N LEU A 40 9.02 30.54 43.75
CA LEU A 40 8.15 29.37 43.82
C LEU A 40 6.72 29.90 43.71
N LEU A 41 6.13 29.86 42.53
CA LEU A 41 4.69 29.74 42.39
C LEU A 41 4.42 28.25 42.44
N LEU A 42 4.20 27.78 43.67
CA LEU A 42 3.47 26.56 43.95
C LEU A 42 2.11 26.69 43.22
N CYS A 43 1.97 26.05 42.07
CA CYS A 43 0.66 25.77 41.53
C CYS A 43 0.07 24.67 42.42
N PRO A 44 -1.03 24.93 43.14
CA PRO A 44 -1.61 23.95 44.02
C PRO A 44 -2.10 22.77 43.19
N VAL A 45 -1.69 21.58 43.64
CA VAL A 45 -2.23 20.30 43.20
C VAL A 45 -3.67 20.28 43.66
N GLU A 46 -4.63 20.57 42.78
CA GLU A 46 -6.02 20.21 43.03
C GLU A 46 -6.80 20.06 41.72
N THR A 47 -7.07 18.79 41.43
CA THR A 47 -8.25 18.25 40.73
C THR A 47 -8.37 18.40 39.21
N ASN A 48 -8.19 17.26 38.54
CA ASN A 48 -8.87 16.88 37.29
C ASN A 48 -8.75 17.82 36.08
N CYS A 49 -7.59 17.79 35.43
CA CYS A 49 -7.53 17.96 33.97
C CYS A 49 -6.42 17.11 33.36
N ILE A 50 -6.37 15.83 33.73
CA ILE A 50 -5.74 14.85 32.84
C ILE A 50 -6.76 14.64 31.73
N LEU A 51 -6.64 15.43 30.66
CA LEU A 51 -7.11 15.05 29.34
C LEU A 51 -6.42 13.72 29.01
N ARG A 52 -7.04 12.62 29.43
CA ARG A 52 -6.80 11.30 28.86
C ARG A 52 -7.25 11.40 27.41
N ARG A 53 -6.41 11.95 26.54
CA ARG A 53 -6.40 11.50 25.14
C ARG A 53 -6.05 10.03 25.24
N ARG A 54 -7.08 9.18 25.30
CA ARG A 54 -6.94 7.75 25.01
C ARG A 54 -6.26 7.73 23.65
N LEU A 55 -4.98 7.37 23.61
CA LEU A 55 -4.30 6.99 22.38
C LEU A 55 -4.96 5.68 21.95
N THR A 56 -6.14 5.78 21.32
CA THR A 56 -6.77 4.65 20.65
C THR A 56 -5.88 4.33 19.47
N LEU A 57 -5.10 3.25 19.56
CA LEU A 57 -4.35 2.75 18.42
C LEU A 57 -5.34 2.53 17.26
N PRO A 58 -4.96 2.88 16.02
CA PRO A 58 -5.82 2.66 14.86
C PRO A 58 -6.22 1.19 14.80
N MET A 59 -7.49 0.92 14.49
CA MET A 59 -7.91 -0.40 14.10
C MET A 59 -7.24 -0.75 12.77
N VAL A 60 -6.44 -1.79 12.79
CA VAL A 60 -5.79 -2.32 11.58
C VAL A 60 -6.66 -3.43 11.00
N VAL A 61 -7.19 -3.21 9.80
CA VAL A 61 -7.96 -4.19 9.06
C VAL A 61 -7.12 -4.71 7.91
N ARG A 62 -6.79 -5.99 7.95
CA ARG A 62 -6.02 -6.65 6.90
C ARG A 62 -6.94 -7.26 5.86
N VAL A 63 -6.67 -7.00 4.58
CA VAL A 63 -7.57 -7.36 3.48
C VAL A 63 -6.80 -8.11 2.41
N PHE A 64 -7.20 -9.35 2.14
CA PHE A 64 -6.71 -10.12 1.00
C PHE A 64 -7.48 -9.72 -0.26
N SER A 65 -6.76 -9.35 -1.31
CA SER A 65 -7.31 -8.74 -2.52
C SER A 65 -6.50 -9.11 -3.77
N ASP A 66 -7.15 -9.06 -4.93
CA ASP A 66 -6.56 -9.23 -6.26
C ASP A 66 -7.13 -8.17 -7.21
N TYR A 67 -6.30 -7.67 -8.13
CA TYR A 67 -6.66 -6.71 -9.16
C TYR A 67 -7.64 -7.25 -10.23
N LEU A 68 -7.72 -8.56 -10.46
CA LEU A 68 -8.69 -9.18 -11.39
C LEU A 68 -10.04 -9.50 -10.74
N CYS A 69 -10.17 -9.35 -9.42
CA CYS A 69 -11.42 -9.65 -8.73
C CYS A 69 -12.35 -8.43 -8.72
N PRO A 70 -13.52 -8.49 -9.40
CA PRO A 70 -14.44 -7.35 -9.45
C PRO A 70 -15.01 -7.00 -8.06
N TRP A 71 -15.18 -8.01 -7.18
CA TRP A 71 -15.62 -7.79 -5.81
C TRP A 71 -14.55 -7.14 -4.94
N CYS A 72 -13.27 -7.36 -5.23
CA CYS A 72 -12.18 -6.63 -4.56
C CYS A 72 -12.22 -5.15 -4.93
N TYR A 73 -12.55 -4.80 -6.17
CA TYR A 73 -12.71 -3.40 -6.56
C TYR A 73 -13.88 -2.72 -5.86
N VAL A 74 -15.03 -3.41 -5.77
CA VAL A 74 -16.17 -2.93 -4.99
C VAL A 74 -15.78 -2.70 -3.52
N ALA A 75 -15.07 -3.65 -2.90
CA ALA A 75 -14.63 -3.50 -1.51
C ALA A 75 -13.60 -2.38 -1.36
N ALA A 76 -12.63 -2.24 -2.28
CA ALA A 76 -11.65 -1.16 -2.25
C ALA A 76 -12.31 0.22 -2.30
N ALA A 77 -13.29 0.43 -3.18
CA ALA A 77 -14.03 1.68 -3.25
C ALA A 77 -14.78 2.00 -1.95
N ARG A 78 -15.39 0.97 -1.33
CA ARG A 78 -16.12 1.13 -0.06
C ARG A 78 -15.19 1.35 1.12
N LEU A 79 -14.11 0.60 1.22
CA LEU A 79 -13.12 0.73 2.28
C LEU A 79 -12.37 2.06 2.20
N HIS A 80 -12.13 2.59 1.00
CA HIS A 80 -11.56 3.92 0.83
C HIS A 80 -12.46 5.01 1.43
N ARG A 81 -13.77 4.98 1.13
CA ARG A 81 -14.75 5.91 1.75
C ARG A 81 -14.76 5.79 3.28
N LEU A 82 -14.62 4.57 3.79
CA LEU A 82 -14.55 4.34 5.24
C LEU A 82 -13.23 4.83 5.85
N GLN A 83 -12.11 4.75 5.14
CA GLN A 83 -10.87 5.39 5.59
C GLN A 83 -11.02 6.91 5.68
N GLU A 84 -11.73 7.55 4.75
CA GLU A 84 -12.04 8.98 4.83
C GLU A 84 -12.96 9.32 6.02
N GLU A 85 -13.95 8.46 6.31
CA GLU A 85 -14.91 8.61 7.41
C GLU A 85 -14.25 8.41 8.78
N TYR A 86 -13.45 7.34 8.95
CA TYR A 86 -12.84 6.96 10.22
C TYR A 86 -11.47 7.61 10.45
N LYS A 87 -10.82 8.11 9.40
CA LYS A 87 -9.50 8.77 9.43
C LYS A 87 -8.46 7.92 10.17
N GLU A 88 -7.68 8.52 11.06
CA GLU A 88 -6.64 7.89 11.86
C GLU A 88 -7.13 6.76 12.78
N ARG A 89 -8.45 6.51 12.87
CA ARG A 89 -8.99 5.36 13.62
C ARG A 89 -9.00 4.06 12.82
N LEU A 90 -8.83 4.12 11.49
CA LEU A 90 -8.89 2.96 10.61
C LEU A 90 -7.68 2.94 9.66
N THR A 91 -6.91 1.87 9.74
CA THR A 91 -5.82 1.59 8.79
C THR A 91 -6.14 0.31 8.04
N ILE A 92 -6.18 0.38 6.71
CA ILE A 92 -6.34 -0.80 5.86
C ILE A 92 -4.96 -1.31 5.45
N GLN A 93 -4.70 -2.59 5.66
CA GLN A 93 -3.48 -3.28 5.22
C GLN A 93 -3.82 -4.27 4.11
N TRP A 94 -3.44 -3.94 2.88
CA TRP A 94 -3.71 -4.74 1.71
C TRP A 94 -2.67 -5.85 1.52
N HIS A 95 -3.14 -7.09 1.52
CA HIS A 95 -2.36 -8.28 1.27
C HIS A 95 -2.70 -8.88 -0.09
N SER A 96 -1.66 -9.26 -0.80
CA SER A 96 -1.76 -9.88 -2.12
C SER A 96 -2.38 -11.25 -2.00
N PHE A 97 -3.43 -11.51 -2.78
CA PHE A 97 -4.01 -12.85 -2.91
C PHE A 97 -4.21 -13.17 -4.37
N LEU A 98 -3.19 -13.74 -4.98
CA LEU A 98 -3.19 -14.07 -6.40
C LEU A 98 -4.30 -15.08 -6.69
N LEU A 99 -5.28 -14.70 -7.50
CA LEU A 99 -6.23 -15.61 -8.12
C LEU A 99 -5.45 -16.50 -9.10
N PHE A 100 -4.78 -17.54 -8.61
CA PHE A 100 -4.17 -18.57 -9.45
C PHE A 100 -5.27 -19.28 -10.21
N ARG A 101 -5.32 -19.04 -11.52
CA ARG A 101 -6.34 -19.58 -12.41
C ARG A 101 -5.87 -20.90 -13.02
N GLU A 102 -5.46 -21.86 -12.21
CA GLU A 102 -5.07 -23.18 -12.74
C GLU A 102 -6.31 -23.96 -13.26
N ASP A 103 -7.48 -23.61 -12.73
CA ASP A 103 -8.81 -24.18 -13.02
C ASP A 103 -9.87 -23.13 -13.42
N ALA A 104 -9.62 -21.83 -13.19
CA ALA A 104 -10.59 -20.77 -13.49
C ALA A 104 -10.48 -20.27 -14.94
N HIS A 105 -11.22 -20.87 -15.88
CA HIS A 105 -11.69 -20.24 -17.13
C HIS A 105 -10.67 -19.43 -17.97
N LYS A 106 -10.24 -19.95 -19.11
CA LYS A 106 -9.29 -19.30 -20.03
C LYS A 106 -9.78 -17.91 -20.50
N GLY A 107 -9.29 -16.83 -19.88
CA GLY A 107 -9.50 -15.44 -20.31
C GLY A 107 -10.89 -14.87 -20.04
N TRP A 108 -11.26 -13.87 -20.85
CA TRP A 108 -12.56 -13.22 -20.83
C TRP A 108 -13.65 -14.13 -21.39
N ASN A 109 -14.73 -14.36 -20.63
CA ASN A 109 -15.86 -15.18 -21.06
C ASN A 109 -17.17 -14.73 -20.37
N GLY A 110 -18.28 -15.41 -20.69
CA GLY A 110 -19.60 -15.09 -20.12
C GLY A 110 -19.68 -15.21 -18.59
N TYR A 111 -18.94 -16.14 -17.97
CA TYR A 111 -18.89 -16.26 -16.51
C TYR A 111 -18.22 -15.05 -15.85
N VAL A 112 -17.07 -14.63 -16.38
CA VAL A 112 -16.35 -13.44 -15.90
C VAL A 112 -17.18 -12.17 -16.14
N ALA A 113 -17.76 -12.03 -17.33
CA ALA A 113 -18.62 -10.89 -17.67
C ALA A 113 -19.84 -10.79 -16.73
N ALA A 114 -20.49 -11.91 -16.41
CA ALA A 114 -21.60 -11.92 -15.46
C ALA A 114 -21.18 -11.51 -14.03
N HIS A 115 -19.97 -11.86 -13.59
CA HIS A 115 -19.45 -11.40 -12.30
C HIS A 115 -19.19 -9.90 -12.28
N TRP A 116 -18.68 -9.34 -13.37
CA TRP A 116 -18.47 -7.89 -13.50
C TRP A 116 -19.80 -7.13 -13.50
N GLN A 117 -20.82 -7.65 -14.20
CA GLN A 117 -22.15 -7.07 -14.20
C GLN A 117 -22.76 -7.04 -12.79
N LYS A 118 -22.67 -8.15 -12.04
CA LYS A 118 -23.15 -8.18 -10.64
C LYS A 118 -22.41 -7.19 -9.74
N ALA A 119 -21.10 -7.00 -9.96
CA ALA A 119 -20.33 -6.02 -9.22
C ALA A 119 -20.74 -4.57 -9.56
N GLN A 120 -21.01 -4.27 -10.84
CA GLN A 120 -21.57 -2.99 -11.30
C GLN A 120 -22.93 -2.69 -10.67
N GLU A 121 -23.81 -3.69 -10.59
CA GLU A 121 -25.12 -3.57 -9.95
C GLU A 121 -24.97 -3.32 -8.43
N ALA A 122 -24.00 -3.98 -7.79
CA ALA A 122 -23.75 -3.82 -6.36
C ALA A 122 -23.13 -2.46 -6.01
N GLU A 123 -22.33 -1.86 -6.89
CA GLU A 123 -21.72 -0.54 -6.69
C GLU A 123 -21.85 0.32 -7.96
N PRO A 124 -23.03 0.98 -8.16
CA PRO A 124 -23.32 1.74 -9.37
C PRO A 124 -22.41 2.94 -9.64
N THR A 125 -21.63 3.36 -8.64
CA THR A 125 -20.66 4.46 -8.76
C THR A 125 -19.37 4.04 -9.48
N LEU A 126 -19.08 2.74 -9.54
CA LEU A 126 -17.97 2.20 -10.31
C LEU A 126 -18.39 1.94 -11.74
N THR A 127 -17.44 1.88 -12.67
CA THR A 127 -17.68 1.53 -14.06
C THR A 127 -16.98 0.23 -14.40
N PHE A 128 -17.75 -0.77 -14.81
CA PHE A 128 -17.25 -2.04 -15.36
C PHE A 128 -17.55 -2.09 -16.85
N THR A 129 -16.54 -1.79 -17.66
CA THR A 129 -16.63 -1.90 -19.12
C THR A 129 -16.34 -3.35 -19.51
N PRO A 130 -17.22 -4.04 -20.27
CA PRO A 130 -16.91 -5.37 -20.79
C PRO A 130 -15.55 -5.37 -21.49
N TRP A 131 -14.72 -6.39 -21.21
CA TRP A 131 -13.37 -6.43 -21.71
C TRP A 131 -13.30 -6.31 -23.23
N ARG A 132 -12.57 -5.30 -23.69
CA ARG A 132 -12.30 -5.03 -25.11
C ARG A 132 -10.79 -4.99 -25.43
N GLY A 133 -9.94 -5.18 -24.42
CA GLY A 133 -8.49 -5.24 -24.59
C GLY A 133 -8.07 -6.48 -25.38
N ALA A 134 -6.83 -6.48 -25.88
CA ALA A 134 -6.32 -7.56 -26.72
C ALA A 134 -6.30 -8.91 -26.00
N ALA A 135 -5.32 -9.15 -25.13
CA ALA A 135 -5.19 -10.36 -24.33
C ALA A 135 -5.68 -10.07 -22.90
N TYR A 136 -6.61 -10.88 -22.41
CA TYR A 136 -7.00 -10.84 -20.99
C TYR A 136 -5.83 -11.31 -20.12
N PRO A 137 -5.53 -10.65 -18.99
CA PRO A 137 -4.40 -11.01 -18.14
C PRO A 137 -4.44 -12.47 -17.67
N THR A 138 -3.28 -13.12 -17.69
CA THR A 138 -3.02 -14.48 -17.20
C THR A 138 -2.48 -14.52 -15.77
N THR A 139 -1.93 -13.41 -15.28
CA THR A 139 -1.38 -13.23 -13.94
C THR A 139 -1.61 -11.80 -13.45
N THR A 140 -1.58 -11.62 -12.13
CA THR A 140 -1.60 -10.32 -11.44
C THR A 140 -0.30 -9.99 -10.76
N MET A 141 0.71 -10.85 -10.87
CA MET A 141 2.00 -10.68 -10.20
C MET A 141 2.62 -9.29 -10.48
N PRO A 142 2.70 -8.79 -11.73
CA PRO A 142 3.26 -7.47 -12.00
C PRO A 142 2.49 -6.34 -11.30
N ALA A 143 1.16 -6.38 -11.31
CA ALA A 143 0.31 -5.39 -10.64
C ALA A 143 0.49 -5.39 -9.12
N HIS A 144 0.64 -6.57 -8.50
CA HIS A 144 0.94 -6.68 -7.07
C HIS A 144 2.32 -6.12 -6.72
N ILE A 145 3.35 -6.42 -7.51
CA ILE A 145 4.69 -5.85 -7.33
C ILE A 145 4.65 -4.32 -7.44
N ALA A 146 4.02 -3.79 -8.49
CA ALA A 146 3.86 -2.36 -8.69
C ALA A 146 3.13 -1.69 -7.51
N GLY A 147 2.06 -2.31 -6.99
CA GLY A 147 1.40 -1.83 -5.77
C GLY A 147 2.36 -1.76 -4.58
N LYS A 148 3.19 -2.78 -4.35
CA LYS A 148 4.18 -2.76 -3.26
C LYS A 148 5.30 -1.73 -3.48
N ALA A 149 5.71 -1.49 -4.72
CA ALA A 149 6.62 -0.39 -5.06
C ALA A 149 6.01 0.96 -4.68
N MET A 150 4.73 1.17 -5.04
CA MET A 150 4.01 2.39 -4.69
C MET A 150 3.79 2.55 -3.18
N ALA A 151 3.73 1.46 -2.42
CA ALA A 151 3.71 1.53 -0.96
C ALA A 151 4.99 2.12 -0.36
N ARG A 152 6.17 1.89 -0.97
CA ARG A 152 7.44 2.49 -0.53
C ARG A 152 7.43 4.02 -0.69
N GLN A 153 6.65 4.53 -1.64
CA GLN A 153 6.46 5.96 -1.87
C GLN A 153 5.25 6.56 -1.10
N GLY A 154 4.51 5.75 -0.33
CA GLY A 154 3.29 6.20 0.36
C GLY A 154 2.09 6.43 -0.59
N LEU A 155 2.16 5.91 -1.82
CA LEU A 155 1.17 6.11 -2.87
C LEU A 155 0.34 4.85 -3.17
N PHE A 156 0.37 3.85 -2.26
CA PHE A 156 -0.34 2.58 -2.45
C PHE A 156 -1.84 2.80 -2.71
N ASP A 157 -2.55 3.53 -1.86
CA ASP A 157 -4.02 3.63 -1.95
C ASP A 157 -4.46 4.29 -3.26
N ALA A 158 -3.75 5.35 -3.68
CA ALA A 158 -4.00 6.03 -4.96
C ALA A 158 -3.75 5.09 -6.15
N PHE A 159 -2.59 4.41 -6.16
CA PHE A 159 -2.26 3.44 -7.19
C PHE A 159 -3.25 2.27 -7.23
N HIS A 160 -3.66 1.75 -6.07
CA HIS A 160 -4.51 0.58 -5.96
C HIS A 160 -5.88 0.81 -6.62
N LEU A 161 -6.51 1.94 -6.31
CA LEU A 161 -7.78 2.32 -6.92
C LEU A 161 -7.64 2.63 -8.41
N GLU A 162 -6.58 3.32 -8.82
CA GLU A 162 -6.36 3.68 -10.22
C GLU A 162 -6.03 2.44 -11.08
N ALA A 163 -5.27 1.48 -10.56
CA ALA A 163 -5.02 0.21 -11.25
C ALA A 163 -6.31 -0.59 -11.45
N MET A 164 -7.15 -0.68 -10.43
CA MET A 164 -8.46 -1.35 -10.57
C MET A 164 -9.37 -0.61 -11.55
N ARG A 165 -9.43 0.72 -11.52
CA ARG A 165 -10.16 1.53 -12.51
C ARG A 165 -9.64 1.30 -13.93
N THR A 166 -8.32 1.29 -14.10
CA THR A 166 -7.66 1.06 -15.39
C THR A 166 -7.99 -0.32 -15.96
N PHE A 167 -8.05 -1.33 -15.10
CA PHE A 167 -8.45 -2.67 -15.51
C PHE A 167 -9.95 -2.78 -15.82
N PHE A 168 -10.83 -2.46 -14.87
CA PHE A 168 -12.26 -2.69 -14.98
C PHE A 168 -12.99 -1.66 -15.86
N SER A 169 -12.59 -0.39 -15.83
CA SER A 169 -13.24 0.67 -16.58
C SER A 169 -12.61 0.89 -17.96
N LEU A 170 -11.29 0.78 -18.07
CA LEU A 170 -10.55 1.09 -19.31
C LEU A 170 -10.12 -0.15 -20.10
N SER A 171 -10.34 -1.37 -19.59
CA SER A 171 -9.94 -2.63 -20.25
C SER A 171 -8.44 -2.69 -20.60
N GLN A 172 -7.57 -2.11 -19.78
CA GLN A 172 -6.12 -2.19 -19.98
C GLN A 172 -5.50 -3.35 -19.20
N ASN A 173 -4.44 -3.95 -19.75
CA ASN A 173 -3.77 -5.12 -19.17
C ASN A 173 -2.76 -4.71 -18.10
N LEU A 174 -2.99 -5.10 -16.84
CA LEU A 174 -2.09 -4.83 -15.71
C LEU A 174 -0.86 -5.76 -15.65
N GLU A 175 -0.67 -6.66 -16.61
CA GLU A 175 0.61 -7.34 -16.84
C GLU A 175 1.60 -6.48 -17.60
N ASP A 176 1.12 -5.49 -18.36
CA ASP A 176 1.96 -4.64 -19.19
C ASP A 176 2.70 -3.62 -18.31
N PRO A 177 4.04 -3.66 -18.25
CA PRO A 177 4.82 -2.71 -17.46
C PRO A 177 4.58 -1.25 -17.87
N LEU A 178 4.27 -0.98 -19.15
CA LEU A 178 3.99 0.37 -19.61
C LEU A 178 2.67 0.90 -19.03
N VAL A 179 1.64 0.06 -18.94
CA VAL A 179 0.36 0.41 -18.31
C VAL A 179 0.57 0.67 -16.82
N LEU A 180 1.32 -0.19 -16.13
CA LEU A 180 1.62 -0.01 -14.70
C LEU A 180 2.41 1.29 -14.44
N ARG A 181 3.38 1.60 -15.30
CA ARG A 181 4.16 2.84 -15.22
C ARG A 181 3.31 4.08 -15.50
N GLN A 182 2.35 4.01 -16.44
CA GLN A 182 1.39 5.10 -16.70
C GLN A 182 0.45 5.33 -15.51
N ILE A 183 0.02 4.26 -14.83
CA ILE A 183 -0.77 4.37 -13.60
C ILE A 183 0.07 5.03 -12.48
N ALA A 184 1.33 4.62 -12.32
CA ALA A 184 2.23 5.22 -11.34
C ALA A 184 2.43 6.72 -11.62
N GLU A 185 2.64 7.10 -12.88
CA GLU A 185 2.75 8.50 -13.30
C GLU A 185 1.48 9.30 -12.99
N SER A 186 0.29 8.75 -13.28
CA SER A 186 -0.98 9.46 -13.08
C SER A 186 -1.29 9.75 -11.62
N VAL A 187 -0.74 8.98 -10.68
CA VAL A 187 -0.88 9.20 -9.24
C VAL A 187 0.29 9.98 -8.63
N GLY A 188 1.20 10.49 -9.46
CA GLY A 188 2.30 11.38 -9.04
C GLY A 188 3.52 10.66 -8.47
N ALA A 189 3.80 9.43 -8.91
CA ALA A 189 4.98 8.69 -8.49
C ALA A 189 6.30 9.33 -8.99
N ASP A 190 7.37 9.11 -8.23
CA ASP A 190 8.72 9.16 -8.79
C ASP A 190 8.92 7.89 -9.64
N LEU A 191 9.06 8.09 -10.95
CA LEU A 191 9.12 7.00 -11.91
C LEU A 191 10.47 6.27 -11.91
N ASP A 192 11.56 6.95 -11.56
CA ASP A 192 12.87 6.29 -11.44
C ASP A 192 12.86 5.37 -10.21
N CYS A 193 12.31 5.85 -9.09
CA CYS A 193 12.09 5.03 -7.90
C CYS A 193 11.12 3.87 -8.19
N PHE A 194 10.04 4.11 -8.93
CA PHE A 194 9.07 3.08 -9.30
C PHE A 194 9.69 1.99 -10.18
N ASP A 195 10.48 2.37 -11.20
CA ASP A 195 11.13 1.44 -12.11
C ASP A 195 12.18 0.61 -11.35
N GLN A 196 12.93 1.22 -10.43
CA GLN A 196 13.87 0.53 -9.55
C GLN A 196 13.16 -0.46 -8.60
N ASP A 197 12.14 0.00 -7.87
CA ASP A 197 11.43 -0.82 -6.89
C ASP A 197 10.65 -1.96 -7.56
N SER A 198 10.05 -1.72 -8.73
CA SER A 198 9.32 -2.75 -9.47
C SER A 198 10.23 -3.87 -9.99
N ALA A 199 11.53 -3.61 -10.13
CA ALA A 199 12.54 -4.61 -10.47
C ALA A 199 13.11 -5.36 -9.24
N ASP A 200 12.73 -4.95 -8.02
CA ASP A 200 13.25 -5.53 -6.79
C ASP A 200 12.69 -6.96 -6.55
N PRO A 201 13.55 -8.00 -6.51
CA PRO A 201 13.12 -9.37 -6.26
C PRO A 201 12.49 -9.57 -4.86
N GLU A 202 12.76 -8.68 -3.90
CA GLU A 202 12.13 -8.72 -2.57
C GLU A 202 10.63 -8.45 -2.65
N LEU A 203 10.18 -7.57 -3.55
CA LEU A 203 8.75 -7.30 -3.69
C LEU A 203 7.99 -8.50 -4.25
N LYS A 204 8.56 -9.20 -5.23
CA LYS A 204 8.01 -10.48 -5.70
C LYS A 204 7.94 -11.52 -4.57
N THR A 205 9.00 -11.58 -3.75
CA THR A 205 9.05 -12.48 -2.59
C THR A 205 7.99 -12.11 -1.54
N LEU A 206 7.75 -10.82 -1.32
CA LEU A 206 6.71 -10.32 -0.42
C LEU A 206 5.32 -10.69 -0.92
N VAL A 207 5.02 -10.47 -2.20
CA VAL A 207 3.73 -10.82 -2.82
C VAL A 207 3.45 -12.32 -2.64
N TRP A 208 4.43 -13.17 -2.92
CA TRP A 208 4.32 -14.61 -2.67
C TRP A 208 4.10 -14.96 -1.21
N ARG A 209 4.84 -14.34 -0.29
CA ARG A 209 4.69 -14.58 1.15
C ARG A 209 3.29 -14.22 1.65
N GLU A 210 2.75 -13.09 1.20
CA GLU A 210 1.38 -12.67 1.54
C GLU A 210 0.37 -13.68 1.02
N PHE A 211 0.50 -14.09 -0.24
CA PHE A 211 -0.37 -15.09 -0.84
C PHE A 211 -0.33 -16.42 -0.06
N MET A 212 0.86 -16.95 0.22
CA MET A 212 1.03 -18.21 0.97
C MET A 212 0.51 -18.08 2.40
N THR A 213 0.66 -16.91 3.04
CA THR A 213 0.06 -16.64 4.35
C THR A 213 -1.47 -16.74 4.28
N GLY A 214 -2.07 -16.17 3.22
CA GLY A 214 -3.51 -16.27 2.96
C GLY A 214 -3.99 -17.71 2.80
N VAL A 215 -3.27 -18.50 1.98
CA VAL A 215 -3.64 -19.89 1.67
C VAL A 215 -3.40 -20.83 2.85
N GLU A 216 -2.19 -20.87 3.39
CA GLU A 216 -1.77 -21.92 4.33
C GLU A 216 -2.18 -21.62 5.76
N ARG A 217 -1.85 -20.40 6.23
CA ARG A 217 -2.09 -19.97 7.61
C ARG A 217 -3.53 -19.54 7.81
N ASP A 218 -3.98 -18.62 6.99
CA ASP A 218 -5.26 -17.95 7.19
C ASP A 218 -6.43 -18.67 6.49
N ARG A 219 -6.17 -19.70 5.67
CA ARG A 219 -7.18 -20.53 4.99
C ARG A 219 -8.21 -19.70 4.20
N VAL A 220 -7.74 -18.67 3.51
CA VAL A 220 -8.57 -17.80 2.65
C VAL A 220 -8.96 -18.58 1.40
N THR A 221 -10.26 -18.73 1.18
CA THR A 221 -10.84 -19.45 0.03
C THR A 221 -11.62 -18.54 -0.92
N ALA A 222 -11.90 -17.31 -0.49
CA ALA A 222 -12.60 -16.29 -1.26
C ALA A 222 -11.98 -14.93 -1.00
N ILE A 223 -12.08 -14.01 -1.96
CA ILE A 223 -11.64 -12.63 -1.83
C ILE A 223 -12.71 -11.66 -2.32
N PRO A 224 -12.83 -10.45 -1.73
CA PRO A 224 -12.01 -9.93 -0.65
C PRO A 224 -12.30 -10.61 0.69
N THR A 225 -11.28 -10.87 1.52
CA THR A 225 -11.45 -11.37 2.89
C THR A 225 -10.77 -10.42 3.86
N LEU A 226 -11.48 -10.03 4.92
CA LEU A 226 -11.04 -9.04 5.89
C LEU A 226 -10.79 -9.68 7.25
N PHE A 227 -9.71 -9.24 7.90
CA PHE A 227 -9.32 -9.61 9.25
C PHE A 227 -9.18 -8.34 10.09
N ALA A 228 -9.76 -8.33 11.29
CA ALA A 228 -9.47 -7.31 12.31
C ALA A 228 -8.61 -7.97 13.39
N GLY A 229 -7.33 -7.59 13.45
CA GLY A 229 -6.33 -8.36 14.18
C GLY A 229 -6.18 -9.79 13.61
N GLU A 230 -6.29 -10.80 14.47
CA GLU A 230 -6.24 -12.22 14.06
C GLU A 230 -7.61 -12.79 13.69
N ARG A 231 -8.70 -12.08 14.02
CA ARG A 231 -10.06 -12.56 13.78
C ARG A 231 -10.43 -12.33 12.31
N ARG A 232 -10.77 -13.41 11.59
CA ARG A 232 -11.48 -13.29 10.32
C ARG A 232 -12.81 -12.65 10.62
N VAL A 233 -13.01 -11.45 10.10
CA VAL A 233 -14.24 -10.70 10.35
C VAL A 233 -15.22 -10.88 9.22
N LEU A 234 -14.77 -10.97 7.96
CA LEU A 234 -15.66 -11.00 6.80
C LEU A 234 -15.08 -11.73 5.59
N GLU A 235 -15.99 -12.28 4.78
CA GLU A 235 -15.76 -12.75 3.42
C GLU A 235 -16.70 -12.00 2.46
N GLY A 236 -16.17 -11.45 1.38
CA GLY A 236 -16.91 -10.74 0.33
C GLY A 236 -17.02 -9.22 0.49
N ALA A 237 -17.59 -8.59 -0.54
CA ALA A 237 -17.79 -7.14 -0.61
C ALA A 237 -19.16 -6.74 -0.02
N LEU A 238 -19.18 -6.40 1.27
CA LEU A 238 -20.41 -6.00 1.98
C LEU A 238 -20.83 -4.57 1.69
N SER A 239 -22.08 -4.23 2.00
CA SER A 239 -22.54 -2.83 1.96
C SER A 239 -21.78 -1.97 2.99
N LEU A 240 -21.72 -0.65 2.74
CA LEU A 240 -21.06 0.30 3.64
C LEU A 240 -21.60 0.22 5.08
N ASP A 241 -22.91 0.11 5.25
CA ASP A 241 -23.52 0.03 6.60
C ASP A 241 -23.11 -1.23 7.35
N ARG A 242 -22.91 -2.35 6.63
CA ARG A 242 -22.43 -3.59 7.25
C ARG A 242 -20.95 -3.49 7.65
N TYR A 243 -20.13 -2.82 6.84
CA TYR A 243 -18.76 -2.51 7.24
C TYR A 243 -18.72 -1.58 8.46
N ARG A 244 -19.53 -0.51 8.49
CA ARG A 244 -19.63 0.39 9.66
C ARG A 244 -20.00 -0.35 10.93
N GLN A 245 -21.08 -1.14 10.90
CA GLN A 245 -21.54 -1.94 12.05
C GLN A 245 -20.42 -2.82 12.61
N LEU A 246 -19.67 -3.48 11.73
CA LEU A 246 -18.55 -4.31 12.14
C LEU A 246 -17.40 -3.49 12.74
N PHE A 247 -16.99 -2.43 12.06
CA PHE A 247 -15.88 -1.58 12.49
C PHE A 247 -16.17 -0.89 13.82
N ASP A 248 -17.39 -0.39 14.00
CA ASP A 248 -17.84 0.18 15.27
C ASP A 248 -17.84 -0.87 16.39
N THR A 249 -18.24 -2.11 16.09
CA THR A 249 -18.19 -3.21 17.06
C THR A 249 -16.75 -3.52 17.48
N VAL A 250 -15.84 -3.64 16.52
CA VAL A 250 -14.42 -3.94 16.79
C VAL A 250 -13.76 -2.80 17.58
N LEU A 251 -14.03 -1.54 17.21
CA LEU A 251 -13.51 -0.38 17.93
C LEU A 251 -14.04 -0.34 19.37
N ALA A 252 -15.34 -0.60 19.58
CA ALA A 252 -15.93 -0.66 20.92
C ALA A 252 -15.38 -1.82 21.76
N GLU A 253 -15.06 -2.97 21.15
CA GLU A 253 -14.38 -4.09 21.82
C GLU A 253 -12.97 -3.70 22.26
N ALA A 254 -12.18 -3.10 21.36
CA ALA A 254 -10.82 -2.65 21.67
C ALA A 254 -10.78 -1.62 22.80
N GLU A 255 -11.75 -0.70 22.85
CA GLU A 255 -11.88 0.30 23.91
C GLU A 255 -12.28 -0.26 25.29
N ARG A 256 -12.89 -1.44 25.32
CA ARG A 256 -13.25 -2.16 26.55
C ARG A 256 -12.13 -3.05 27.08
N SER A 257 -11.21 -3.46 26.22
CA SER A 257 -10.05 -4.29 26.58
C SER A 257 -8.86 -3.50 27.13
N VAL A 258 -8.96 -2.16 27.23
CA VAL A 258 -7.93 -1.22 27.73
C VAL A 258 -8.44 -0.45 28.95
#